data_AF-A0A3D5SLY3-F1
#
_entry.id   AF-A0A3D5SLY3-F1
#
_cell.length_a   1.000
_cell.length_b   1.000
_cell.length_c   1.000
_cell.angle_alpha   90.00
_cell.angle_beta   90.00
_cell.angle_gamma   90.00
#
_symmetry.space_group_name_H-M   'P 1'
#
loop_
_entity.id
_entity.type
_entity.pdbx_description
1 polymer ?
#
loop_
_entity_poly.entity_id
_entity_poly.type
_entity_poly.pdbx_seq_one_letter_code
_entity_poly.pdbx_strand_id
1 'polypeptide(L)'
;MQKRRILIIDNNDDLRVILERALGGLGHEAVVTGDRDEALNRDDLDQFDLIISDLTEEGETNPAPNGKPIGEMHRRHLLTPIVVNSGEPVIVKAFKMVAANYLRLPYNRDELREIVKQTLSYKLRYVDDPSVLSHTHEKIEFELPSDLTLMNDVLQYLLERVAKLGLIAPERSNLFIALDEAFVNAVKHGNKNDPAKLIRVGAELSPKEACFTVEDEGEGFDVETIPDPRDPANLFKSSGRGVLLMYNIMDEVEYNAQGNRVKMVKRPEPAVENQLVEPGTPNDKHAGS
;
A
#
# COMPACT_ATOMS: atom_id res chain seq x y z
N MET A 1 21.25 -12.50 18.51
CA MET A 1 20.03 -12.59 17.68
C MET A 1 19.92 -13.99 17.12
N GLN A 2 18.71 -14.53 17.02
CA GLN A 2 18.50 -15.79 16.32
C GLN A 2 18.54 -15.50 14.81
N LYS A 3 19.26 -16.32 14.06
CA LYS A 3 19.35 -16.18 12.61
C LYS A 3 17.97 -16.43 11.99
N ARG A 4 17.39 -15.41 11.35
CA ARG A 4 16.14 -15.49 10.58
C ARG A 4 16.46 -15.81 9.13
N ARG A 5 15.57 -16.55 8.46
CA ARG A 5 15.65 -16.82 7.01
C ARG A 5 14.71 -15.87 6.29
N ILE A 6 15.28 -15.06 5.40
CA ILE A 6 14.57 -14.01 4.68
C ILE A 6 14.70 -14.28 3.19
N LEU A 7 13.57 -14.39 2.48
CA LEU A 7 13.56 -14.53 1.02
C LEU A 7 13.39 -13.15 0.38
N ILE A 8 14.29 -12.79 -0.54
CA ILE A 8 14.19 -11.59 -1.36
C ILE A 8 14.02 -12.02 -2.82
N ILE A 9 12.92 -11.60 -3.43
CA ILE A 9 12.60 -11.82 -4.83
C ILE A 9 12.48 -10.45 -5.48
N ASP A 10 13.40 -10.09 -6.35
CA ASP A 10 13.45 -8.77 -6.96
C ASP A 10 14.22 -8.85 -8.27
N ASN A 11 13.73 -8.30 -9.38
CA ASN A 11 14.46 -8.36 -10.66
C ASN A 11 15.63 -7.37 -10.74
N ASN A 12 15.77 -6.45 -9.78
CA ASN A 12 16.85 -5.48 -9.70
C ASN A 12 18.05 -6.04 -8.92
N ASP A 13 19.12 -6.37 -9.65
CA ASP A 13 20.35 -6.95 -9.09
C ASP A 13 21.01 -6.07 -8.01
N ASP A 14 21.05 -4.75 -8.22
CA ASP A 14 21.67 -3.82 -7.27
C ASP A 14 20.88 -3.77 -5.95
N LEU A 15 19.55 -3.70 -6.04
CA LEU A 15 18.67 -3.70 -4.87
C LEU A 15 18.79 -5.04 -4.11
N ARG A 16 18.82 -6.18 -4.82
CA ARG A 16 19.03 -7.49 -4.19
C ARG A 16 20.34 -7.54 -3.41
N VAL A 17 21.46 -7.11 -4.00
CA VAL A 17 22.78 -7.12 -3.34
C VAL A 17 22.82 -6.20 -2.13
N ILE A 18 22.18 -5.03 -2.21
CA ILE A 18 22.12 -4.08 -1.10
C ILE A 18 21.30 -4.65 0.06
N LEU A 19 20.12 -5.22 -0.22
CA LEU A 19 19.27 -5.82 0.80
C LEU A 19 19.94 -7.06 1.41
N GLU A 20 20.54 -7.94 0.61
CA GLU A 20 21.27 -9.12 1.10
C GLU A 20 22.37 -8.71 2.09
N ARG A 21 23.17 -7.69 1.75
CA ARG A 21 24.23 -7.18 2.63
C ARG A 21 23.69 -6.52 3.89
N ALA A 22 22.64 -5.71 3.76
CA ALA A 22 22.04 -5.02 4.90
C ALA A 22 21.49 -6.03 5.92
N LEU A 23 20.70 -7.01 5.45
CA LEU A 23 20.11 -8.04 6.30
C LEU A 23 21.15 -9.03 6.83
N GLY A 24 22.16 -9.37 6.02
CA GLY A 24 23.31 -10.15 6.48
C GLY A 24 24.10 -9.43 7.58
N GLY A 25 24.24 -8.11 7.49
CA GLY A 25 24.85 -7.26 8.51
C GLY A 25 24.09 -7.24 9.84
N LEU A 26 22.77 -7.49 9.82
CA LEU A 26 21.94 -7.69 11.01
C LEU A 26 22.04 -9.13 11.57
N GLY A 27 22.76 -10.03 10.89
CA GLY A 27 22.97 -11.42 11.33
C GLY A 27 21.93 -12.42 10.80
N HIS A 28 21.23 -12.08 9.71
CA HIS A 28 20.22 -12.93 9.08
C HIS A 28 20.74 -13.70 7.87
N GLU A 29 20.02 -14.75 7.50
CA GLU A 29 20.21 -15.46 6.24
C GLU A 29 19.28 -14.85 5.19
N ALA A 30 19.83 -14.07 4.27
CA ALA A 30 19.11 -13.64 3.09
C ALA A 30 19.30 -14.69 1.97
N VAL A 31 18.20 -15.24 1.48
CA VAL A 31 18.14 -16.05 0.26
C VAL A 31 17.58 -15.13 -0.81
N VAL A 32 18.28 -14.98 -1.93
CA VAL A 32 17.91 -14.04 -2.98
C VAL A 32 17.66 -14.75 -4.29
N THR A 33 16.66 -14.31 -5.05
CA THR A 33 16.47 -14.69 -6.45
C THR A 33 15.95 -13.49 -7.26
N GLY A 34 16.39 -13.39 -8.51
CA GLY A 34 15.82 -12.45 -9.48
C GLY A 34 14.84 -13.10 -10.44
N ASP A 35 14.73 -14.43 -10.40
CA ASP A 35 13.90 -15.20 -11.30
C ASP A 35 12.53 -15.45 -10.67
N ARG A 36 11.50 -14.93 -11.33
CA ARG A 36 10.12 -15.07 -10.89
C ARG A 36 9.65 -16.53 -10.93
N ASP A 37 10.01 -17.27 -11.97
CA ASP A 37 9.58 -18.66 -12.11
C ASP A 37 10.29 -19.53 -11.06
N GLU A 38 11.56 -19.25 -10.75
CA GLU A 38 12.26 -19.89 -9.63
C GLU A 38 11.51 -19.65 -8.32
N ALA A 39 11.12 -18.41 -8.03
CA ALA A 39 10.37 -18.06 -6.83
C ALA A 39 8.99 -18.75 -6.76
N LEU A 40 8.26 -18.80 -7.88
CA LEU A 40 6.93 -19.41 -7.96
C LEU A 40 6.95 -20.93 -7.83
N ASN A 41 8.06 -21.58 -8.16
CA ASN A 41 8.22 -23.04 -8.08
C ASN A 41 8.81 -23.49 -6.72
N ARG A 42 8.95 -22.59 -5.73
CA ARG A 42 9.46 -22.93 -4.40
C ARG A 42 8.39 -23.62 -3.54
N ASP A 43 8.72 -24.81 -3.04
CA ASP A 43 7.90 -25.54 -2.07
C ASP A 43 8.26 -25.20 -0.61
N ASP A 44 9.29 -24.37 -0.38
CA ASP A 44 9.84 -24.04 0.94
C ASP A 44 9.44 -22.65 1.46
N LEU A 45 8.46 -21.99 0.84
CA LEU A 45 8.05 -20.61 1.20
C LEU A 45 7.66 -20.47 2.69
N ASP A 46 7.00 -21.48 3.26
CA ASP A 46 6.60 -21.50 4.67
C ASP A 46 7.77 -21.61 5.67
N GLN A 47 9.00 -21.84 5.17
CA GLN A 47 10.21 -21.90 6.00
C GLN A 47 10.87 -20.54 6.21
N PHE A 48 10.46 -19.51 5.47
CA PHE A 48 10.99 -18.17 5.62
C PHE A 48 10.24 -17.40 6.70
N ASP A 49 10.99 -16.70 7.54
CA ASP A 49 10.44 -15.81 8.58
C ASP A 49 9.87 -14.53 7.97
N LEU A 50 10.49 -14.08 6.87
CA LEU A 50 10.10 -12.90 6.10
C LEU A 50 10.27 -13.18 4.60
N ILE A 51 9.29 -12.78 3.81
CA ILE A 51 9.36 -12.77 2.34
C ILE A 51 9.20 -11.34 1.87
N ILE A 52 10.14 -10.87 1.05
CA ILE A 52 10.11 -9.58 0.34
C ILE A 52 10.07 -9.92 -1.14
N SER A 53 8.98 -9.57 -1.81
CA SER A 53 8.74 -9.85 -3.23
C SER A 53 8.45 -8.55 -3.96
N ASP A 54 9.29 -8.17 -4.91
CA ASP A 54 9.11 -7.00 -5.77
C ASP A 54 9.17 -7.46 -7.23
N LEU A 55 8.00 -7.68 -7.81
CA LEU A 55 7.86 -8.18 -9.17
C LEU A 55 7.36 -7.05 -10.07
N THR A 56 8.11 -6.75 -11.11
CA THR A 56 7.67 -5.82 -12.17
C THR A 56 7.40 -6.61 -13.45
N GLU A 57 6.24 -6.39 -14.05
CA GLU A 57 5.93 -6.82 -15.42
C GLU A 57 5.80 -5.57 -16.30
N GLU A 58 6.54 -5.54 -17.40
CA GLU A 58 6.21 -4.64 -18.51
C GLU A 58 4.97 -5.23 -19.18
N GLY A 59 3.87 -4.47 -19.21
CA GLY A 59 2.63 -4.94 -19.80
C GLY A 59 2.79 -5.22 -21.29
N GLU A 60 3.02 -6.48 -21.66
CA GLU A 60 2.61 -6.95 -22.98
C GLU A 60 1.09 -7.10 -22.97
N THR A 61 0.45 -6.60 -24.02
CA THR A 61 -0.98 -6.72 -24.33
C THR A 61 -1.45 -8.17 -24.51
N ASN A 62 -0.60 -9.16 -24.24
CA ASN A 62 -0.92 -10.56 -24.30
C ASN A 62 -0.70 -11.21 -22.94
N PRO A 63 -1.72 -11.88 -22.35
CA PRO A 63 -1.46 -12.80 -21.27
C PRO A 63 -0.43 -13.80 -21.77
N ALA A 64 0.62 -14.06 -20.98
CA ALA A 64 1.62 -15.07 -21.28
C ALA A 64 0.89 -16.33 -21.78
N PRO A 65 1.11 -16.80 -23.02
CA PRO A 65 0.21 -17.74 -23.69
C PRO A 65 0.15 -19.12 -23.03
N ASN A 66 0.90 -19.39 -21.95
CA ASN A 66 0.92 -20.65 -21.22
C ASN A 66 1.26 -20.50 -19.71
N GLY A 67 0.96 -19.36 -19.08
CA GLY A 67 1.17 -19.22 -17.63
C GLY A 67 0.30 -20.22 -16.86
N LYS A 68 0.87 -21.24 -16.23
CA LYS A 68 0.12 -22.15 -15.35
C LYS A 68 -0.60 -21.31 -14.29
N PRO A 69 -1.87 -21.61 -13.97
CA PRO A 69 -2.54 -20.97 -12.85
C PRO A 69 -1.71 -21.18 -11.58
N ILE A 70 -1.14 -20.10 -11.05
CA ILE A 70 -0.47 -20.12 -9.74
C ILE A 70 -1.55 -20.49 -8.72
N GLY A 71 -1.36 -21.60 -8.00
CA GLY A 71 -2.29 -22.04 -6.97
C GLY A 71 -2.49 -20.97 -5.89
N GLU A 72 -3.68 -20.90 -5.29
CA GLU A 72 -4.03 -19.87 -4.31
C GLU A 72 -3.06 -19.77 -3.13
N MET A 73 -2.47 -20.90 -2.69
CA MET A 73 -1.43 -20.91 -1.65
C MET A 73 -0.18 -20.11 -2.02
N HIS A 74 0.29 -20.21 -3.27
CA HIS A 74 1.47 -19.48 -3.74
C HIS A 74 1.15 -17.99 -3.88
N ARG A 75 -0.07 -17.62 -4.31
CA ARG A 75 -0.53 -16.21 -4.35
C ARG A 75 -0.57 -15.54 -2.98
N ARG A 76 -0.79 -16.31 -1.90
CA ARG A 76 -0.75 -15.76 -0.53
C ARG A 76 0.63 -15.28 -0.14
N HIS A 77 1.69 -15.95 -0.60
CA HIS A 77 3.07 -15.60 -0.28
C HIS A 77 3.70 -14.66 -1.30
N LEU A 78 3.34 -14.82 -2.59
CA LEU A 78 3.90 -14.10 -3.71
C LEU A 78 2.80 -13.27 -4.37
N LEU A 79 2.89 -11.94 -4.24
CA LEU A 79 1.94 -11.05 -4.88
C LEU A 79 2.20 -11.05 -6.38
N THR A 80 1.13 -11.32 -7.14
CA THR A 80 1.20 -11.27 -8.60
C THR A 80 0.73 -9.91 -9.10
N PRO A 81 1.38 -9.33 -10.12
CA PRO A 81 0.92 -8.13 -10.81
C PRO A 81 -0.54 -8.23 -11.28
N ILE A 82 -1.24 -7.10 -11.24
CA ILE A 82 -2.62 -6.97 -11.72
C ILE A 82 -2.64 -7.01 -13.25
N VAL A 83 -3.58 -7.76 -13.84
CA VAL A 83 -3.83 -7.66 -15.29
C VAL A 83 -4.59 -6.37 -15.56
N VAL A 84 -3.94 -5.40 -16.19
CA VAL A 84 -4.56 -4.15 -16.62
C VAL A 84 -4.93 -4.26 -18.08
N ASN A 85 -6.23 -4.22 -18.39
CA ASN A 85 -6.70 -4.16 -19.77
C ASN A 85 -6.78 -2.68 -20.20
N SER A 86 -5.62 -2.11 -20.54
CA SER A 86 -5.50 -0.76 -21.09
C SER A 86 -5.05 -0.82 -22.56
N GLY A 87 -5.59 0.07 -23.39
CA GLY A 87 -5.10 0.29 -24.76
C GLY A 87 -3.75 1.02 -24.81
N GLU A 88 -3.17 1.36 -23.66
CA GLU A 88 -1.91 2.08 -23.50
C GLU A 88 -0.91 1.22 -22.72
N PRO A 89 0.42 1.39 -22.96
CA PRO A 89 1.45 0.71 -22.20
C PRO A 89 1.35 1.08 -20.72
N VAL A 90 1.16 0.08 -19.86
CA VAL A 90 1.09 0.25 -18.42
C VAL A 90 2.21 -0.57 -17.79
N ILE A 91 2.92 0.05 -16.85
CA ILE A 91 3.89 -0.67 -16.02
C ILE A 91 3.11 -1.22 -14.83
N VAL A 92 3.14 -2.54 -14.62
CA VAL A 92 2.49 -3.16 -13.47
C VAL A 92 3.54 -3.62 -12.48
N LYS A 93 3.50 -3.04 -11.28
CA LYS A 93 4.37 -3.40 -10.17
C LYS A 93 3.58 -4.13 -9.10
N ALA A 94 4.15 -5.19 -8.56
CA ALA A 94 3.62 -5.93 -7.43
C ALA A 94 4.69 -6.04 -6.35
N PHE A 95 4.48 -5.35 -5.25
CA PHE A 95 5.33 -5.41 -4.07
C PHE A 95 4.61 -6.08 -2.91
N LYS A 96 5.26 -7.04 -2.26
CA LYS A 96 4.73 -7.70 -1.08
C LYS A 96 5.78 -7.97 -0.02
N MET A 97 5.40 -7.73 1.22
CA MET A 97 6.22 -8.03 2.39
C MET A 97 5.39 -8.81 3.41
N VAL A 98 5.79 -10.04 3.71
CA VAL A 98 5.07 -10.95 4.62
C VAL A 98 5.99 -11.39 5.74
N ALA A 99 5.62 -11.06 6.97
CA ALA A 99 6.35 -11.43 8.19
C ALA A 99 5.53 -12.36 9.11
N ALA A 100 4.59 -13.14 8.55
CA ALA A 100 3.67 -13.98 9.34
C ALA A 100 4.41 -15.01 10.22
N ASN A 101 5.51 -15.57 9.73
CA ASN A 101 6.35 -16.51 10.47
C ASN A 101 7.30 -15.84 11.48
N TYR A 102 7.44 -14.51 11.43
CA TYR A 102 8.32 -13.74 12.31
C TYR A 102 7.82 -13.70 13.76
N LEU A 103 6.54 -14.00 13.99
CA LEU A 103 5.93 -14.10 15.33
C LEU A 103 6.44 -15.29 16.16
N ARG A 104 7.28 -16.18 15.59
CA ARG A 104 7.88 -17.30 16.32
C ARG A 104 8.87 -16.80 17.37
N LEU A 105 8.64 -17.22 18.62
CA LEU A 105 9.47 -16.85 19.77
C LEU A 105 10.91 -17.42 19.66
N PRO A 106 11.92 -16.67 20.13
CA PRO A 106 11.87 -15.30 20.65
C PRO A 106 11.66 -14.25 19.55
N TYR A 107 10.58 -13.47 19.68
CA TYR A 107 10.23 -12.36 18.78
C TYR A 107 10.92 -11.07 19.23
N ASN A 108 11.64 -10.40 18.33
CA ASN A 108 12.25 -9.10 18.58
C ASN A 108 11.60 -8.03 17.69
N ARG A 109 10.82 -7.15 18.32
CA ARG A 109 10.07 -6.08 17.66
C ARG A 109 10.98 -5.05 16.98
N ASP A 110 12.05 -4.64 17.66
CA ASP A 110 12.95 -3.61 17.16
C ASP A 110 13.77 -4.11 15.97
N GLU A 111 14.14 -5.40 15.97
CA GLU A 111 14.80 -6.07 14.85
C GLU A 111 13.92 -6.09 13.60
N LEU A 112 12.67 -6.56 13.74
CA LEU A 112 11.72 -6.55 12.62
C LEU A 112 11.50 -5.13 12.09
N ARG A 113 11.31 -4.15 12.99
CA ARG A 113 11.12 -2.75 12.59
C ARG A 113 12.31 -2.25 11.78
N GLU A 114 13.54 -2.56 12.19
CA GLU A 114 14.73 -2.16 11.44
C GLU A 114 14.80 -2.81 10.05
N ILE A 115 14.46 -4.10 9.94
CA ILE A 115 14.39 -4.80 8.64
C ILE A 115 13.35 -4.15 7.72
N VAL A 116 12.13 -3.92 8.22
CA VAL A 116 11.04 -3.28 7.46
C VAL A 116 11.46 -1.89 7.01
N LYS A 117 11.94 -1.06 7.95
CA LYS A 117 12.38 0.31 7.68
C LYS A 117 13.49 0.37 6.64
N GLN A 118 14.52 -0.48 6.77
CA GLN A 118 15.61 -0.54 5.79
C GLN A 118 15.09 -0.92 4.41
N THR A 119 14.29 -1.98 4.32
CA THR A 119 13.70 -2.47 3.07
C THR A 119 12.90 -1.38 2.37
N LEU A 120 12.00 -0.72 3.09
CA LEU A 120 11.17 0.37 2.55
C LEU A 120 12.01 1.57 2.12
N SER A 121 13.04 1.94 2.90
CA SER A 121 13.93 3.05 2.56
C SER A 121 14.72 2.78 1.27
N TYR A 122 15.17 1.54 1.05
CA TYR A 122 15.90 1.18 -0.15
C TYR A 122 14.97 1.14 -1.36
N LYS A 123 13.77 0.56 -1.22
CA LYS A 123 12.76 0.59 -2.29
C LYS A 123 12.39 2.01 -2.69
N LEU A 124 12.25 2.93 -1.74
CA LEU A 124 12.03 4.34 -2.03
C LEU A 124 13.22 4.98 -2.75
N ARG A 125 14.46 4.58 -2.47
CA ARG A 125 15.65 5.15 -3.12
C ARG A 125 15.90 4.61 -4.53
N TYR A 126 15.49 3.37 -4.80
CA TYR A 126 15.88 2.63 -6.01
C TYR A 126 14.84 2.60 -7.14
N VAL A 127 13.78 3.41 -7.04
CA VAL A 127 12.72 3.54 -8.05
C VAL A 127 12.18 4.99 -7.93
N ASP A 128 12.01 5.83 -8.97
CA ASP A 128 11.60 5.60 -10.35
C ASP A 128 12.09 6.75 -11.27
N ASP A 129 12.21 6.44 -12.56
CA ASP A 129 12.18 7.46 -13.62
C ASP A 129 10.79 8.15 -13.62
N PRO A 130 10.69 9.47 -13.40
CA PRO A 130 9.41 10.19 -13.40
C PRO A 130 8.60 10.01 -14.69
N SER A 131 9.24 9.72 -15.82
CA SER A 131 8.57 9.50 -17.10
C SER A 131 7.71 8.23 -17.14
N VAL A 132 7.98 7.28 -16.24
CA VAL A 132 7.31 5.98 -16.16
C VAL A 132 6.17 6.00 -15.12
N LEU A 133 6.29 6.86 -14.11
CA LEU A 133 5.33 6.94 -13.00
C LEU A 133 3.91 7.30 -13.44
N SER A 134 3.77 8.14 -14.46
CA SER A 134 2.48 8.57 -15.02
C SER A 134 1.68 7.46 -15.70
N HIS A 135 2.26 6.27 -15.89
CA HIS A 135 1.59 5.10 -16.47
C HIS A 135 1.75 3.85 -15.59
N THR A 136 2.17 4.03 -14.32
CA THR A 136 2.42 2.91 -13.40
C THR A 136 1.15 2.55 -12.63
N HIS A 137 0.79 1.27 -12.64
CA HIS A 137 -0.15 0.67 -11.72
C HIS A 137 0.63 -0.19 -10.73
N GLU A 138 0.46 0.08 -9.46
CA GLU A 138 1.24 -0.57 -8.41
C GLU A 138 0.33 -1.19 -7.38
N LYS A 139 0.53 -2.47 -7.14
CA LYS A 139 -0.10 -3.22 -6.06
C LYS A 139 0.93 -3.47 -4.98
N ILE A 140 0.64 -3.01 -3.76
CA ILE A 140 1.48 -3.16 -2.59
C ILE A 140 0.69 -3.94 -1.54
N GLU A 141 1.29 -4.98 -0.95
CA GLU A 141 0.70 -5.73 0.15
C GLU A 141 1.69 -5.91 1.31
N PHE A 142 1.22 -5.67 2.52
CA PHE A 142 1.93 -5.95 3.77
C PHE A 142 1.12 -6.93 4.59
N GLU A 143 1.78 -7.93 5.17
CA GLU A 143 1.22 -8.78 6.21
C GLU A 143 2.22 -8.84 7.36
N LEU A 144 2.00 -7.97 8.35
CA LEU A 144 2.99 -7.64 9.38
C LEU A 144 2.38 -7.76 10.78
N PRO A 145 3.18 -7.96 11.83
CA PRO A 145 2.71 -7.94 13.21
C PRO A 145 1.95 -6.66 13.57
N SER A 146 0.95 -6.81 14.43
CA SER A 146 0.11 -5.73 14.94
C SER A 146 0.88 -4.80 15.88
N ASP A 147 1.67 -3.91 15.29
CA ASP A 147 2.57 -2.97 15.98
C ASP A 147 2.41 -1.56 15.39
N LEU A 148 2.00 -0.61 16.21
CA LEU A 148 1.75 0.77 15.75
C LEU A 148 3.03 1.47 15.24
N THR A 149 4.19 1.17 15.81
CA THR A 149 5.45 1.78 15.38
C THR A 149 5.85 1.25 14.00
N LEU A 150 5.64 -0.04 13.75
CA LEU A 150 5.85 -0.67 12.46
C LEU A 150 4.84 -0.17 11.41
N MET A 151 3.58 0.02 11.81
CA MET A 151 2.56 0.64 10.96
C MET A 151 2.90 2.10 10.61
N ASN A 152 3.58 2.84 11.49
CA ASN A 152 4.06 4.18 11.15
C ASN A 152 5.12 4.16 10.03
N ASP A 153 6.04 3.19 10.02
CA ASP A 153 7.00 3.04 8.92
C ASP A 153 6.29 2.71 7.59
N VAL A 154 5.26 1.86 7.63
CA VAL A 154 4.39 1.56 6.47
C VAL A 154 3.62 2.81 6.02
N LEU A 155 3.08 3.59 6.95
CA LEU A 155 2.36 4.84 6.68
C LEU A 155 3.24 5.82 5.91
N GLN A 156 4.45 6.09 6.41
CA GLN A 156 5.39 7.00 5.76
C GLN A 156 5.75 6.52 4.36
N TYR A 157 6.01 5.22 4.19
CA TYR A 157 6.29 4.63 2.89
C TYR A 157 5.13 4.84 1.90
N LEU A 158 3.89 4.55 2.30
CA LEU A 158 2.71 4.72 1.44
C LEU A 158 2.49 6.18 1.06
N LEU A 159 2.65 7.11 2.00
CA LEU A 159 2.51 8.55 1.73
C LEU A 159 3.58 9.05 0.76
N GLU A 160 4.84 8.68 0.96
CA GLU A 160 5.92 9.02 0.03
C GLU A 160 5.68 8.41 -1.35
N ARG A 161 5.13 7.19 -1.41
CA ARG A 161 4.83 6.52 -2.68
C ARG A 161 3.75 7.23 -3.48
N VAL A 162 2.65 7.58 -2.82
CA VAL A 162 1.56 8.36 -3.41
C VAL A 162 2.07 9.72 -3.89
N ALA A 163 2.92 10.39 -3.10
CA ALA A 163 3.51 11.67 -3.46
C ALA A 163 4.37 11.56 -4.74
N LYS A 164 5.20 10.53 -4.84
CA LYS A 164 6.06 10.30 -6.01
C LYS A 164 5.27 10.03 -7.27
N LEU A 165 4.15 9.30 -7.18
CA LEU A 165 3.25 9.07 -8.30
C LEU A 165 2.50 10.33 -8.76
N GLY A 166 2.66 11.46 -8.06
CA GLY A 166 1.96 12.71 -8.39
C GLY A 166 0.46 12.67 -8.10
N LEU A 167 0.00 11.63 -7.41
CA LEU A 167 -1.41 11.38 -7.09
C LEU A 167 -2.00 12.46 -6.20
N ILE A 168 -1.23 12.85 -5.18
CA ILE A 168 -1.68 13.73 -4.11
C ILE A 168 -0.50 14.58 -3.67
N ALA A 169 -0.68 15.90 -3.66
CA ALA A 169 0.31 16.82 -3.10
C ALA A 169 0.35 16.66 -1.56
N PRO A 170 1.50 16.28 -0.96
CA PRO A 170 1.62 16.03 0.48
C PRO A 170 1.20 17.24 1.33
N GLU A 171 1.48 18.44 0.83
CA GLU A 171 1.20 19.71 1.51
C GLU A 171 -0.29 20.05 1.59
N ARG A 172 -1.13 19.36 0.81
CA ARG A 172 -2.58 19.67 0.67
C ARG A 172 -3.50 18.55 1.13
N SER A 173 -2.96 17.39 1.49
CA SER A 173 -3.79 16.22 1.75
C SER A 173 -3.80 15.78 3.19
N ASN A 174 -5.01 15.66 3.73
CA ASN A 174 -5.26 15.05 5.02
C ASN A 174 -5.11 13.51 5.00
N LEU A 175 -4.59 12.91 3.91
CA LEU A 175 -4.43 11.47 3.75
C LEU A 175 -3.67 10.81 4.92
N PHE A 176 -2.65 11.49 5.48
CA PHE A 176 -1.95 11.01 6.68
C PHE A 176 -2.94 10.68 7.80
N ILE A 177 -3.89 11.58 8.07
CA ILE A 177 -4.86 11.42 9.16
C ILE A 177 -5.76 10.21 8.89
N ALA A 178 -6.27 10.04 7.67
CA ALA A 178 -7.15 8.92 7.34
C ALA A 178 -6.43 7.56 7.47
N LEU A 179 -5.20 7.45 6.96
CA LEU A 179 -4.42 6.22 7.06
C LEU A 179 -3.94 5.94 8.49
N ASP A 180 -3.50 6.96 9.23
CA ASP A 180 -3.12 6.84 10.65
C ASP A 180 -4.31 6.33 11.48
N GLU A 181 -5.51 6.90 11.28
CA GLU A 181 -6.72 6.45 11.95
C GLU A 181 -7.08 5.00 11.58
N ALA A 182 -6.95 4.60 10.31
CA ALA A 182 -7.15 3.21 9.90
C ALA A 182 -6.19 2.25 10.62
N PHE A 183 -4.91 2.61 10.73
CA PHE A 183 -3.91 1.80 11.44
C PHE A 183 -4.13 1.78 12.95
N VAL A 184 -4.49 2.91 13.55
CA VAL A 184 -4.85 2.98 14.97
C VAL A 184 -6.07 2.11 15.26
N ASN A 185 -7.08 2.15 14.40
CA ASN A 185 -8.27 1.29 14.50
C ASN A 185 -7.89 -0.19 14.43
N ALA A 186 -7.11 -0.59 13.43
CA ALA A 186 -6.66 -1.97 13.28
C ALA A 186 -5.82 -2.46 14.47
N VAL A 187 -4.79 -1.71 14.89
CA VAL A 187 -3.87 -2.11 15.97
C VAL A 187 -4.56 -2.07 17.33
N LYS A 188 -5.14 -0.92 17.71
CA LYS A 188 -5.61 -0.69 19.08
C LYS A 188 -7.02 -1.21 19.32
N HIS A 189 -7.91 -1.07 18.34
CA HIS A 189 -9.32 -1.38 18.52
C HIS A 189 -9.66 -2.79 18.02
N GLY A 190 -9.22 -3.14 16.82
CA GLY A 190 -9.40 -4.48 16.23
C GLY A 190 -8.56 -5.54 16.95
N ASN A 191 -7.24 -5.43 16.83
CA ASN A 191 -6.30 -6.39 17.43
C ASN A 191 -6.03 -6.18 18.92
N LYS A 192 -6.55 -5.11 19.54
CA LYS A 192 -6.41 -4.84 20.99
C LYS A 192 -4.95 -4.77 21.45
N ASN A 193 -4.05 -4.30 20.58
CA ASN A 193 -2.58 -4.30 20.76
C ASN A 193 -1.97 -5.70 21.01
N ASP A 194 -2.62 -6.76 20.52
CA ASP A 194 -2.08 -8.11 20.62
C ASP A 194 -0.92 -8.31 19.62
N PRO A 195 0.33 -8.47 20.10
CA PRO A 195 1.49 -8.63 19.22
C PRO A 195 1.53 -9.98 18.51
N ALA A 196 0.69 -10.95 18.90
CA ALA A 196 0.58 -12.24 18.22
C ALA A 196 -0.38 -12.20 17.01
N LYS A 197 -1.04 -11.06 16.78
CA LYS A 197 -1.91 -10.84 15.63
C LYS A 197 -1.20 -10.10 14.51
N LEU A 198 -1.71 -10.28 13.31
CA LEU A 198 -1.25 -9.63 12.10
C LEU A 198 -2.20 -8.50 11.69
N ILE A 199 -1.66 -7.57 10.89
CA ILE A 199 -2.43 -6.60 10.12
C ILE A 199 -2.07 -6.80 8.65
N ARG A 200 -3.11 -6.85 7.82
CA ARG A 200 -2.97 -6.90 6.36
C ARG A 200 -3.25 -5.51 5.81
N VAL A 201 -2.29 -4.95 5.10
CA VAL A 201 -2.40 -3.65 4.45
C VAL A 201 -2.24 -3.85 2.95
N GLY A 202 -3.20 -3.39 2.17
CA GLY A 202 -3.14 -3.33 0.71
C GLY A 202 -3.11 -1.89 0.24
N ALA A 203 -2.36 -1.60 -0.83
CA ALA A 203 -2.49 -0.38 -1.59
C ALA A 203 -2.49 -0.69 -3.09
N GLU A 204 -3.45 -0.16 -3.81
CA GLU A 204 -3.54 -0.16 -5.27
C GLU A 204 -3.43 1.29 -5.73
N LEU A 205 -2.31 1.62 -6.35
CA LEU A 205 -1.96 2.97 -6.74
C LEU A 205 -1.90 3.07 -8.26
N SER A 206 -2.55 4.10 -8.80
CA SER A 206 -2.52 4.45 -10.23
C SER A 206 -2.58 5.96 -10.36
N PRO A 207 -2.30 6.57 -11.52
CA PRO A 207 -2.49 8.01 -11.72
C PRO A 207 -3.92 8.51 -11.49
N LYS A 208 -4.92 7.61 -11.43
CA LYS A 208 -6.34 7.96 -11.29
C LYS A 208 -6.86 7.88 -9.87
N GLU A 209 -6.29 6.99 -9.05
CA GLU A 209 -6.72 6.77 -7.68
C GLU A 209 -5.68 6.01 -6.86
N ALA A 210 -5.73 6.26 -5.54
CA ALA A 210 -5.08 5.49 -4.51
C ALA A 210 -6.15 4.77 -3.69
N CYS A 211 -6.18 3.44 -3.79
CA CYS A 211 -7.06 2.59 -3.00
C CYS A 211 -6.24 1.90 -1.90
N PHE A 212 -6.64 2.07 -0.65
CA PHE A 212 -6.01 1.45 0.51
C PHE A 212 -6.96 0.46 1.15
N THR A 213 -6.44 -0.65 1.63
CA THR A 213 -7.18 -1.62 2.44
C THR A 213 -6.41 -1.88 3.71
N VAL A 214 -7.08 -1.85 4.86
CA VAL A 214 -6.49 -2.21 6.17
C VAL A 214 -7.40 -3.24 6.82
N GLU A 215 -6.87 -4.40 7.16
CA GLU A 215 -7.58 -5.51 7.77
C GLU A 215 -6.86 -6.00 9.02
N ASP A 216 -7.62 -6.12 10.12
CA ASP A 216 -7.18 -6.69 11.38
C ASP A 216 -7.83 -8.05 11.67
N GLU A 217 -7.33 -8.75 12.69
CA GLU A 217 -7.82 -10.07 13.13
C GLU A 217 -8.74 -9.95 14.35
N GLY A 218 -9.36 -8.80 14.52
CA GLY A 218 -10.38 -8.52 15.53
C GLY A 218 -11.76 -9.04 15.15
N GLU A 219 -12.67 -8.95 16.11
CA GLU A 219 -14.09 -9.32 15.92
C GLU A 219 -14.83 -8.34 15.00
N GLY A 220 -14.20 -7.20 14.69
CA GLY A 220 -14.81 -6.09 13.96
C GLY A 220 -15.85 -5.35 14.79
N PHE A 221 -16.66 -4.54 14.12
CA PHE A 221 -17.70 -3.74 14.76
C PHE A 221 -18.83 -3.43 13.78
N ASP A 222 -20.00 -3.08 14.32
CA ASP A 222 -21.16 -2.74 13.49
C ASP A 222 -21.04 -1.31 12.95
N VAL A 223 -20.80 -1.21 11.65
CA VAL A 223 -20.59 0.05 10.92
C VAL A 223 -21.88 0.87 10.85
N GLU A 224 -23.05 0.23 10.88
CA GLU A 224 -24.35 0.92 10.82
C GLU A 224 -24.66 1.68 12.12
N THR A 225 -23.98 1.32 13.21
CA THR A 225 -24.08 2.05 14.49
C THR A 225 -23.29 3.35 14.50
N ILE A 226 -22.41 3.58 13.51
CA ILE A 226 -21.66 4.82 13.40
C ILE A 226 -22.63 5.95 13.01
N PRO A 227 -22.69 7.04 13.78
CA PRO A 227 -23.51 8.19 13.43
C PRO A 227 -23.16 8.74 12.04
N ASP A 228 -24.15 9.25 11.29
CA ASP A 228 -23.93 9.75 9.92
C ASP A 228 -22.73 10.71 9.89
N PRO A 229 -21.68 10.39 9.12
CA PRO A 229 -20.47 11.20 9.11
C PRO A 229 -20.64 12.57 8.47
N ARG A 230 -21.73 12.78 7.74
CA ARG A 230 -22.08 14.03 7.08
C ARG A 230 -22.87 14.98 7.98
N ASP A 231 -23.26 14.54 9.19
CA ASP A 231 -23.91 15.39 10.18
C ASP A 231 -22.85 16.14 11.02
N PRO A 232 -22.78 17.49 10.93
CA PRO A 232 -21.81 18.29 11.68
C PRO A 232 -21.89 18.12 13.21
N ALA A 233 -23.04 17.69 13.75
CA ALA A 233 -23.20 17.44 15.18
C ALA A 233 -22.38 16.24 15.66
N ASN A 234 -22.05 15.30 14.77
CA ASN A 234 -21.28 14.10 15.11
C ASN A 234 -19.76 14.37 15.22
N LEU A 235 -19.24 15.44 14.57
CA LEU A 235 -17.83 15.82 14.69
C LEU A 235 -17.39 16.15 16.13
N PHE A 236 -18.32 16.58 16.99
CA PHE A 236 -17.99 17.02 18.36
C PHE A 236 -18.03 15.89 19.41
N LYS A 237 -18.49 14.68 19.07
CA LYS A 237 -18.58 13.53 20.00
C LYS A 237 -17.18 12.98 20.36
N SER A 238 -17.01 12.46 21.58
CA SER A 238 -15.70 12.05 22.12
C SER A 238 -15.21 10.65 21.69
N SER A 239 -16.07 9.84 21.08
CA SER A 239 -15.76 8.51 20.54
C SER A 239 -16.24 8.40 19.09
N GLY A 240 -15.58 7.57 18.28
CA GLY A 240 -15.93 7.38 16.86
C GLY A 240 -15.35 8.44 15.89
N ARG A 241 -14.56 9.41 16.38
CA ARG A 241 -13.96 10.46 15.54
C ARG A 241 -13.08 9.91 14.43
N GLY A 242 -12.30 8.87 14.68
CA GLY A 242 -11.39 8.31 13.66
C GLY A 242 -12.13 7.87 12.40
N VAL A 243 -13.27 7.19 12.56
CA VAL A 243 -14.10 6.78 11.42
C VAL A 243 -14.71 7.98 10.70
N LEU A 244 -15.20 8.98 11.44
CA LEU A 244 -15.70 10.23 10.87
C LEU A 244 -14.61 10.98 10.08
N LEU A 245 -13.37 11.00 10.55
CA LEU A 245 -12.24 11.62 9.86
C LEU A 245 -11.96 10.90 8.53
N MET A 246 -11.94 9.56 8.53
CA MET A 246 -11.78 8.80 7.30
C MET A 246 -12.85 9.14 6.25
N TYR A 247 -14.14 9.16 6.64
CA TYR A 247 -15.23 9.52 5.73
C TYR A 247 -15.17 10.97 5.22
N ASN A 248 -14.58 11.89 5.98
CA ASN A 248 -14.45 13.29 5.56
C ASN A 248 -13.22 13.54 4.67
N ILE A 249 -12.20 12.69 4.75
CA ILE A 249 -10.92 12.88 4.04
C ILE A 249 -10.90 12.09 2.73
N MET A 250 -11.39 10.86 2.78
CA MET A 250 -11.38 9.93 1.65
C MET A 250 -12.63 10.13 0.79
N ASP A 251 -12.53 9.82 -0.50
CA ASP A 251 -13.66 9.99 -1.42
C ASP A 251 -14.64 8.82 -1.31
N GLU A 252 -14.12 7.62 -1.00
CA GLU A 252 -14.92 6.45 -0.65
C GLU A 252 -14.33 5.75 0.57
N VAL A 253 -15.20 5.26 1.46
CA VAL A 253 -14.84 4.42 2.60
C VAL A 253 -15.86 3.31 2.69
N GLU A 254 -15.39 2.07 2.65
CA GLU A 254 -16.23 0.88 2.73
C GLU A 254 -15.65 -0.09 3.75
N TYR A 255 -16.48 -0.54 4.68
CA TYR A 255 -16.11 -1.62 5.58
C TYR A 255 -16.66 -2.95 5.09
N ASN A 256 -15.96 -4.05 5.36
CA ASN A 256 -16.54 -5.37 5.17
C ASN A 256 -17.68 -5.63 6.15
N ALA A 257 -18.47 -6.68 5.91
CA ALA A 257 -19.63 -7.02 6.75
C ALA A 257 -19.27 -7.29 8.23
N GLN A 258 -18.05 -7.75 8.51
CA GLN A 258 -17.58 -7.97 9.88
C GLN A 258 -17.13 -6.66 10.56
N GLY A 259 -16.72 -5.64 9.79
CA GLY A 259 -16.19 -4.38 10.30
C GLY A 259 -14.72 -4.41 10.73
N ASN A 260 -13.97 -5.47 10.41
CA ASN A 260 -12.54 -5.60 10.69
C ASN A 260 -11.65 -5.29 9.47
N ARG A 261 -12.24 -4.91 8.34
CA ARG A 261 -11.53 -4.43 7.15
C ARG A 261 -12.16 -3.16 6.64
N VAL A 262 -11.33 -2.14 6.44
CA VAL A 262 -11.70 -0.89 5.76
C VAL A 262 -10.99 -0.81 4.42
N LYS A 263 -11.75 -0.46 3.38
CA LYS A 263 -11.25 -0.03 2.07
C LYS A 263 -11.49 1.47 1.96
N MET A 264 -10.49 2.22 1.54
CA MET A 264 -10.58 3.67 1.36
C MET A 264 -10.01 4.08 0.01
N VAL A 265 -10.72 4.91 -0.74
CA VAL A 265 -10.28 5.40 -2.04
C VAL A 265 -10.07 6.91 -1.97
N LYS A 266 -8.94 7.37 -2.53
CA LYS A 266 -8.66 8.78 -2.76
C LYS A 266 -8.27 9.02 -4.21
N ARG A 267 -8.84 10.04 -4.81
CA ARG A 267 -8.62 10.46 -6.19
C ARG A 267 -7.83 11.77 -6.23
N PRO A 268 -7.05 12.03 -7.29
CA PRO A 268 -6.41 13.31 -7.50
C PRO A 268 -7.44 14.45 -7.46
N GLU A 269 -7.07 15.57 -6.84
CA GLU A 269 -7.86 16.79 -7.00
C GLU A 269 -7.85 17.20 -8.48
N PRO A 270 -8.99 17.63 -9.04
CA PRO A 270 -9.00 18.16 -10.40
C PRO A 270 -8.01 19.33 -10.47
N ALA A 271 -7.14 19.30 -11.48
CA ALA A 271 -6.25 20.42 -11.75
C ALA A 271 -7.13 21.69 -11.86
N VAL A 272 -6.78 22.73 -11.10
CA VAL A 272 -7.41 24.04 -11.26
C VAL A 272 -6.94 24.57 -12.62
N GLU A 273 -7.57 24.13 -13.70
CA GLU A 273 -7.42 24.81 -14.99
C GLU A 273 -7.95 26.23 -14.80
N ASN A 274 -7.06 27.19 -15.06
CA ASN A 274 -7.30 28.61 -15.07
C ASN A 274 -8.70 28.95 -15.61
N GLN A 275 -9.63 29.28 -14.71
CA GLN A 275 -10.72 30.20 -15.05
C GLN A 275 -10.10 31.60 -15.27
N LEU A 276 -9.30 31.73 -16.32
CA LEU A 276 -9.02 33.03 -16.92
C LEU A 276 -10.32 33.43 -17.61
N VAL A 277 -11.08 34.26 -16.89
CA VAL A 277 -12.17 35.07 -17.41
C VAL A 277 -11.80 35.59 -18.80
N GLU A 278 -12.52 35.16 -19.84
CA GLU A 278 -12.41 35.80 -21.14
C GLU A 278 -12.75 37.30 -20.97
N PRO A 279 -11.88 38.23 -21.38
CA PRO A 279 -12.24 39.64 -21.38
C PRO A 279 -13.34 39.82 -22.44
N GLY A 280 -14.56 40.07 -21.97
CA GLY A 280 -15.70 40.33 -22.83
C GLY A 280 -15.40 41.40 -23.86
N THR A 281 -15.53 41.05 -25.14
CA THR A 281 -15.53 41.99 -26.25
C THR A 281 -16.80 42.86 -26.18
N PRO A 282 -16.71 44.19 -26.09
CA PRO A 282 -17.85 45.04 -26.42
C PRO A 282 -17.97 45.06 -27.94
N ASN A 283 -19.02 44.42 -28.44
CA ASN A 283 -19.38 44.49 -29.85
C ASN A 283 -19.98 45.87 -30.12
N ASP A 284 -19.18 46.72 -30.76
CA ASP A 284 -19.62 48.00 -31.29
C ASP A 284 -20.19 47.77 -32.70
N LYS A 285 -21.50 48.01 -32.89
CA LYS A 285 -22.07 48.62 -34.11
C LYS A 285 -23.59 48.82 -34.03
N HIS A 286 -23.93 50.11 -34.04
CA HIS A 286 -25.10 50.79 -34.59
C HIS A 286 -26.15 49.98 -35.39
N ALA A 287 -27.44 50.24 -35.16
CA ALA A 287 -28.25 51.23 -35.91
C ALA A 287 -29.76 50.98 -35.76
N GLY A 288 -30.55 52.05 -35.60
CA GLY A 288 -31.91 52.13 -36.17
C GLY A 288 -33.06 52.40 -35.22
N SER A 289 -33.30 53.67 -34.86
CA SER A 289 -34.53 54.43 -35.14
C SER A 289 -34.40 55.86 -34.60
#